data_AF-A0A925ICV8-F1
#
_entry.id   AF-A0A925ICV8-F1
#
_cell.length_a   1.000
_cell.length_b   1.000
_cell.length_c   1.000
_cell.angle_alpha   90.00
_cell.angle_beta   90.00
_cell.angle_gamma   90.00
#
_symmetry.space_group_name_H-M   'P 1'
#
loop_
_entity.id
_entity.type
_entity.pdbx_description
1 polymer ?
#
loop_
_entity_poly.entity_id
_entity_poly.type
_entity_poly.pdbx_seq_one_letter_code
_entity_poly.pdbx_strand_id
1 'polypeptide(L)' 'ELKDGINLHEIIMYAENLGGIPPNTALIVVTAGDKRYELRSKASLEENAVLIIEYKPKPF' A
#
# COMPACT_ATOMS: atom_id res chain seq x y z
N GLU A 1 -5.72 13.35 -4.55
CA GLU A 1 -7.06 13.92 -4.36
C GLU A 1 -8.06 12.77 -4.29
N LEU A 2 -8.84 12.66 -3.21
CA LEU A 2 -9.84 11.60 -3.08
C LEU A 2 -11.09 12.05 -3.84
N LYS A 3 -11.50 11.29 -4.85
CA LYS A 3 -12.70 11.57 -5.64
C LYS A 3 -13.86 10.76 -5.11
N ASP A 4 -15.00 11.42 -4.90
CA ASP A 4 -16.23 10.75 -4.49
C ASP A 4 -16.67 9.70 -5.54
N GLY A 5 -17.16 8.56 -5.05
CA GLY A 5 -17.59 7.43 -5.88
C GLY A 5 -16.46 6.47 -6.32
N ILE A 6 -15.19 6.79 -6.05
CA ILE A 6 -14.09 5.86 -6.25
C ILE A 6 -13.84 5.09 -4.95
N ASN A 7 -14.12 3.78 -4.98
CA ASN A 7 -13.92 2.90 -3.82
C ASN A 7 -12.54 2.21 -3.83
N LEU A 8 -11.81 2.26 -4.94
CA LEU A 8 -10.52 1.61 -5.10
C LEU A 8 -9.42 2.66 -5.16
N HIS A 9 -8.47 2.58 -4.23
CA HIS A 9 -7.32 3.47 -4.17
C HIS A 9 -6.03 2.66 -4.27
N GLU A 10 -5.09 3.16 -5.05
CA GLU A 10 -3.80 2.52 -5.26
C GLU A 10 -2.68 3.39 -4.70
N ILE A 11 -1.78 2.76 -3.96
CA ILE A 11 -0.53 3.36 -3.51
C ILE A 11 0.60 2.52 -4.11
N ILE A 12 1.39 3.14 -4.97
CA ILE A 12 2.53 2.50 -5.62
C ILE A 12 3.80 2.94 -4.89
N MET A 13 4.56 1.96 -4.43
CA MET A 13 5.90 2.16 -3.89
C MET A 13 6.91 1.77 -4.97
N TYR A 14 7.60 2.79 -5.46
CA TYR A 14 8.71 2.66 -6.40
C TYR A 14 10.03 2.72 -5.63
N ALA A 15 10.99 1.87 -5.99
CA ALA A 15 12.33 1.98 -5.44
C ALA A 15 13.19 2.85 -6.36
N GLU A 16 13.55 4.06 -5.89
CA GLU A 16 14.47 4.95 -6.64
C GLU A 16 15.94 4.52 -6.52
N ASN A 17 16.27 3.67 -5.56
CA ASN A 17 17.58 3.05 -5.36
C ASN A 17 17.41 1.69 -4.65
N LEU A 18 18.46 0.86 -4.57
CA LEU A 18 18.41 -0.47 -3.95
C LEU A 18 18.72 -0.47 -2.44
N GLY A 19 18.94 0.70 -1.84
CA GLY A 19 19.54 0.80 -0.51
C GLY A 19 20.90 0.09 -0.42
N GLY A 20 21.44 -0.02 0.80
CA GLY A 20 22.62 -0.87 1.06
C GLY A 20 22.26 -2.33 1.39
N ILE A 21 20.99 -2.61 1.69
CA ILE A 21 20.51 -3.93 2.11
C ILE A 21 19.44 -4.39 1.10
N PRO A 22 19.79 -5.29 0.17
CA PRO A 22 18.81 -5.95 -0.67
C PRO A 22 17.91 -6.88 0.16
N PRO A 23 16.62 -7.04 -0.19
CA PRO A 23 15.80 -6.18 -1.03
C PRO A 23 15.15 -5.04 -0.21
N ASN A 24 14.68 -3.96 -0.85
CA ASN A 24 13.99 -2.87 -0.16
C ASN A 24 12.63 -3.36 0.35
N THR A 25 12.64 -3.90 1.56
CA THR A 25 11.49 -4.49 2.23
C THR A 25 10.92 -3.51 3.25
N ALA A 26 9.60 -3.50 3.40
CA ALA A 26 8.94 -2.68 4.40
C ALA A 26 7.81 -3.46 5.08
N LEU A 27 7.52 -3.05 6.32
CA LEU A 27 6.27 -3.38 7.00
C LEU A 27 5.32 -2.21 6.80
N ILE A 28 4.24 -2.44 6.06
CA ILE A 28 3.15 -1.48 5.94
C ILE A 28 2.14 -1.76 7.04
N VAL A 29 1.83 -0.74 7.83
CA VAL A 29 0.79 -0.79 8.86
C VAL A 29 -0.34 0.15 8.45
N VAL A 30 -1.53 -0.39 8.17
CA VAL A 30 -2.73 0.39 7.84
C VAL A 30 -3.66 0.39 9.04
N THR A 31 -4.06 1.57 9.50
CA THR A 31 -5.06 1.74 10.56
C THR A 31 -6.33 2.34 9.95
N ALA A 32 -7.47 1.63 10.09
CA ALA A 32 -8.76 2.02 9.52
C ALA A 32 -9.85 1.88 10.59
N GLY A 33 -10.11 2.97 11.32
CA GLY A 33 -10.90 2.92 12.56
C GLY A 33 -10.24 1.99 13.58
N ASP A 34 -11.01 1.04 14.12
CA ASP A 34 -10.51 0.05 15.09
C ASP A 34 -9.76 -1.13 14.43
N LYS A 35 -9.62 -1.13 13.09
CA LYS A 35 -8.94 -2.21 12.36
C LYS A 35 -7.50 -1.84 12.10
N ARG A 36 -6.59 -2.81 12.29
CA ARG A 36 -5.18 -2.70 11.97
C ARG A 36 -4.75 -3.84 11.06
N TYR A 37 -4.16 -3.49 9.93
CA TYR A 37 -3.63 -4.43 8.94
C TYR A 37 -2.12 -4.29 8.88
N GLU A 38 -1.43 -5.42 8.84
CA GLU A 38 0.02 -5.46 8.63
C GLU A 38 0.31 -6.22 7.34
N LEU A 39 1.07 -5.60 6.45
CA LEU A 39 1.45 -6.17 5.17
C LEU A 39 2.95 -6.05 5.01
N ARG A 40 3.59 -7.10 4.49
CA ARG A 40 5.01 -7.04 4.10
C ARG A 40 5.08 -6.71 2.63
N SER A 41 5.94 -5.75 2.28
CA SER A 41 6.20 -5.39 0.90
C SER A 41 7.69 -5.51 0.57
N LYS A 42 7.95 -5.64 -0.74
CA LYS A 42 9.28 -5.64 -1.34
C LYS A 42 9.22 -4.79 -2.60
N ALA A 43 10.21 -3.93 -2.80
CA ALA A 43 10.41 -3.21 -4.06
C ALA A 43 11.89 -3.28 -4.50
N SER A 44 12.14 -3.08 -5.79
CA SER A 44 13.46 -3.01 -6.42
C SER A 44 13.40 -2.06 -7.63
N LEU A 45 14.53 -1.84 -8.32
CA LEU A 45 14.56 -1.04 -9.56
C LEU A 45 13.70 -1.65 -10.68
N GLU A 46 13.37 -2.93 -10.59
CA GLU A 46 12.61 -3.70 -11.59
C GLU A 46 11.20 -4.07 -11.10
N GLU A 47 10.97 -4.08 -9.79
CA GLU A 47 9.71 -4.53 -9.16
C GLU A 47 9.13 -3.44 -8.24
N ASN A 48 7.88 -3.06 -8.50
CA ASN A 48 7.11 -2.16 -7.65
C ASN A 48 6.23 -2.93 -6.66
N ALA A 49 6.01 -2.36 -5.49
CA ALA A 49 4.97 -2.84 -4.58
C ALA A 49 3.72 -1.96 -4.70
N VAL A 50 2.57 -2.58 -4.91
CA VAL A 50 1.28 -1.90 -5.03
C VAL A 50 0.39 -2.29 -3.86
N LEU A 51 -0.08 -1.30 -3.11
CA LEU A 51 -1.10 -1.46 -2.09
C LEU A 51 -2.43 -0.99 -2.65
N ILE A 52 -3.41 -1.88 -2.67
CA ILE A 52 -4.79 -1.59 -3.08
C ILE A 52 -5.66 -1.49 -1.84
N ILE A 53 -6.35 -0.37 -1.69
CA ILE A 53 -7.33 -0.13 -0.64
C ILE A 53 -8.71 -0.12 -1.29
N GLU A 54 -9.54 -1.11 -0.96
CA GLU A 54 -10.93 -1.20 -1.38
C GLU A 54 -11.85 -0.79 -0.23
N TYR A 55 -12.51 0.36 -0.35
CA TYR A 55 -13.52 0.81 0.59
C TYR A 55 -14.85 0.10 0.33
N LYS A 56 -15.34 -0.62 1.34
CA LYS A 56 -16.66 -1.26 1.33
C LYS A 56 -17.57 -0.57 2.35
N PRO A 57 -18.44 0.37 1.92
CA PRO A 57 -19.42 0.94 2.83
C PRO A 57 -20.36 -0.17 3.33
N LYS A 58 -20.74 -0.12 4.60
CA LYS A 58 -21.79 -1.01 5.10
C LYS A 58 -23.10 -0.64 4.39
N PRO A 59 -23.84 -1.61 3.83
CA PRO A 59 -25.19 -1.37 3.39
C PRO A 59 -26.02 -0.87 4.58
N PHE A 60 -26.86 0.12 4.35
CA PHE A 60 -27.86 0.57 5.32
C PHE A 60 -28.95 -0.48 5.49
#